data_AF-A0A6A6Q3T5-F1
#
_entry.id   AF-A0A6A6Q3T5-F1
#
_cell.length_a   1.000
_cell.length_b   1.000
_cell.length_c   1.000
_cell.angle_alpha   90.00
_cell.angle_beta   90.00
_cell.angle_gamma   90.00
#
_symmetry.space_group_name_H-M   'P 1'
#
loop_
_entity.id
_entity.type
_entity.pdbx_description
1 polymer ?
#
loop_
_entity_poly.entity_id
_entity_poly.type
_entity_poly.pdbx_seq_one_letter_code
_entity_poly.pdbx_strand_id
1 'polypeptide(L)'
;MRSLRLYATFSRARSLKDKGPVLTLEQFLQKQRVLGFWREIMREVHKIPPSSTRQEMREFARTEFERNRHLKDLDHIRYLVATGKTQLDSMRRYVEQIAR
;
A
#
# COMPACT_ATOMS: atom_id res chain seq x y z
N MET A 1 -49.63 3.33 -7.83
CA MET A 1 -48.37 3.34 -7.06
C MET A 1 -47.21 3.64 -7.98
N ARG A 2 -46.62 4.86 -7.93
CA ARG A 2 -45.45 5.20 -8.75
C ARG A 2 -44.19 4.66 -8.07
N SER A 3 -43.58 3.64 -8.66
CA SER A 3 -42.26 3.15 -8.28
C SER A 3 -41.21 4.19 -8.68
N LEU A 4 -40.57 4.81 -7.69
CA LEU A 4 -39.38 5.63 -7.90
C LEU A 4 -38.19 4.68 -8.12
N ARG A 5 -37.83 4.44 -9.38
CA ARG A 5 -36.54 3.81 -9.71
C ARG A 5 -35.44 4.83 -9.49
N LEU A 6 -34.70 4.68 -8.39
CA LEU A 6 -33.50 5.45 -8.10
C LEU A 6 -32.33 4.82 -8.87
N TYR A 7 -31.85 5.51 -9.91
CA TYR A 7 -30.62 5.13 -10.59
C TYR A 7 -29.42 5.42 -9.70
N ALA A 8 -28.43 4.53 -9.75
CA ALA A 8 -27.22 4.59 -8.96
C ALA A 8 -26.51 5.95 -9.10
N THR A 9 -26.45 6.71 -8.00
CA THR A 9 -25.40 7.65 -7.55
C THR A 9 -25.93 8.70 -6.55
N PHE A 10 -26.93 8.40 -5.72
CA PHE A 10 -27.09 9.12 -4.45
C PHE A 10 -26.09 8.57 -3.42
N SER A 11 -24.79 8.65 -3.71
CA SER A 11 -23.82 8.58 -2.62
C SER A 11 -24.03 9.86 -1.82
N ARG A 12 -24.71 9.76 -0.67
CA ARG A 12 -24.81 10.83 0.33
C ARG A 12 -23.44 11.53 0.39
N ALA A 13 -23.39 12.80 0.00
CA ALA A 13 -22.15 13.56 -0.05
C ALA A 13 -21.59 13.62 1.37
N ARG A 14 -20.76 12.64 1.73
CA ARG A 14 -20.10 12.58 3.02
C ARG A 14 -19.14 13.75 3.05
N SER A 15 -19.43 14.73 3.90
CA SER A 15 -18.61 15.91 4.06
C SER A 15 -17.19 15.46 4.41
N LEU A 16 -16.18 16.12 3.84
CA LEU A 16 -14.79 15.89 4.25
C LEU A 16 -14.59 16.18 5.74
N LYS A 17 -15.46 17.01 6.34
CA LYS A 17 -15.49 17.29 7.78
C LYS A 17 -15.88 16.06 8.62
N ASP A 18 -16.61 15.10 8.05
CA ASP A 18 -17.06 13.88 8.77
C ASP A 18 -15.96 12.80 8.81
N LYS A 19 -14.81 13.01 8.15
CA LYS A 19 -13.75 12.00 7.98
C LYS A 19 -12.57 12.17 8.95
N GLY A 20 -12.70 13.02 9.97
CA GLY A 20 -11.64 13.33 10.91
C GLY A 20 -10.68 14.41 10.40
N PRO A 21 -9.53 14.62 11.07
CA PRO A 21 -8.61 15.69 10.73
C PRO A 21 -8.12 15.56 9.28
N VAL A 22 -8.21 16.67 8.54
CA VAL A 22 -7.75 16.76 7.16
C VAL A 22 -6.24 16.63 7.15
N LEU A 23 -5.71 15.72 6.32
CA LEU A 23 -4.27 15.56 6.14
C LEU A 23 -3.67 16.84 5.55
N THR A 24 -2.47 17.20 5.99
CA THR A 24 -1.68 18.22 5.28
C THR A 24 -1.36 17.73 3.87
N LEU A 25 -1.05 18.65 2.95
CA LEU A 25 -0.64 18.29 1.59
C LEU A 25 0.53 17.30 1.60
N GLU A 26 1.50 17.51 2.49
CA GLU A 26 2.67 16.66 2.63
C GLU A 26 2.30 15.24 3.10
N GLN A 27 1.43 15.13 4.11
CA GLN A 27 0.91 13.84 4.58
C GLN A 27 0.12 13.11 3.48
N PHE A 28 -0.67 13.85 2.71
CA PHE A 28 -1.42 13.30 1.57
C PHE A 28 -0.48 12.73 0.50
N LEU A 29 0.51 13.51 0.07
CA LEU A 29 1.51 13.08 -0.91
C LEU A 29 2.33 11.89 -0.39
N GLN A 30 2.73 11.91 0.88
CA GLN A 30 3.46 10.80 1.48
C GLN A 30 2.60 9.53 1.53
N LYS A 31 1.31 9.62 1.85
CA LYS A 31 0.38 8.49 1.79
C LYS A 31 0.28 7.91 0.38
N GLN A 32 0.21 8.77 -0.65
CA GLN A 32 0.22 8.30 -2.05
C GLN A 32 1.51 7.55 -2.40
N ARG A 33 2.68 8.05 -1.95
CA ARG A 33 3.97 7.38 -2.14
C ARG A 33 4.01 5.99 -1.48
N VAL A 34 3.56 5.89 -0.23
CA VAL A 34 3.48 4.61 0.50
C VAL A 34 2.56 3.62 -0.22
N LEU A 35 1.39 4.06 -0.69
CA LEU A 35 0.47 3.21 -1.46
C LEU A 35 1.03 2.82 -2.83
N GLY A 36 1.79 3.70 -3.48
CA GLY A 36 2.54 3.39 -4.70
C GLY A 36 3.55 2.27 -4.44
N PHE A 37 4.31 2.41 -3.36
CA PHE A 37 5.33 1.45 -2.96
C PHE A 37 4.74 0.08 -2.58
N TRP A 38 3.65 0.03 -1.81
CA TRP A 38 2.92 -1.21 -1.54
C TRP A 38 2.54 -1.96 -2.83
N ARG A 39 1.97 -1.24 -3.80
CA ARG A 39 1.58 -1.82 -5.08
C ARG A 39 2.78 -2.33 -5.88
N GLU A 40 3.91 -1.63 -5.82
CA GLU A 40 5.16 -2.08 -6.43
C GLU A 40 5.62 -3.41 -5.83
N ILE A 41 5.71 -3.51 -4.50
CA ILE A 41 6.09 -4.76 -3.80
C ILE A 41 5.17 -5.90 -4.22
N MET A 42 3.85 -5.68 -4.19
CA MET A 42 2.89 -6.74 -4.56
C MET A 42 3.03 -7.18 -6.01
N ARG A 43 3.38 -6.28 -6.95
CA ARG A 43 3.66 -6.68 -8.34
C ARG A 43 4.91 -7.55 -8.41
N GLU A 44 5.98 -7.18 -7.72
CA GLU A 44 7.22 -7.99 -7.70
C GLU A 44 6.99 -9.37 -7.09
N VAL A 45 6.29 -9.44 -5.95
CA VAL A 45 5.94 -10.71 -5.30
C VAL A 45 5.11 -11.59 -6.24
N HIS A 46 4.18 -11.04 -7.02
CA HIS A 46 3.39 -11.82 -7.96
C HIS A 46 4.15 -12.31 -9.20
N LYS A 47 5.36 -11.80 -9.49
CA LYS A 47 6.24 -12.37 -10.54
C LYS A 47 6.78 -13.75 -10.14
N ILE A 48 6.85 -14.03 -8.83
CA ILE A 48 7.29 -15.33 -8.33
C ILE A 48 6.16 -16.34 -8.61
N PRO A 49 6.46 -17.53 -9.19
CA PRO A 49 5.50 -18.61 -9.32
C PRO A 49 4.88 -18.98 -7.96
N PRO A 50 3.69 -19.61 -7.94
CA PRO A 50 3.10 -20.09 -6.69
C PRO A 50 4.07 -21.00 -5.91
N SER A 51 4.58 -20.50 -4.78
CA SER A 51 5.54 -21.18 -3.91
C SER A 51 5.42 -20.68 -2.46
N SER A 52 6.04 -21.40 -1.51
CA SER A 52 6.17 -20.94 -0.12
C SER A 52 6.88 -19.59 -0.04
N THR A 53 7.96 -19.41 -0.83
CA THR A 53 8.70 -18.14 -0.93
C THR A 53 7.80 -16.97 -1.30
N ARG A 54 6.89 -17.15 -2.27
CA ARG A 54 5.93 -16.10 -2.64
C ARG A 54 5.02 -15.72 -1.46
N GLN A 55 4.55 -16.72 -0.73
CA GLN A 55 3.69 -16.50 0.44
C GLN A 55 4.44 -15.80 1.56
N GLU A 56 5.65 -16.25 1.88
CA GLU A 56 6.51 -15.65 2.92
C GLU A 56 6.83 -14.18 2.60
N MET A 57 7.21 -13.87 1.37
CA MET A 57 7.50 -12.48 0.96
C MET A 57 6.26 -11.58 1.06
N ARG A 58 5.09 -12.10 0.67
CA ARG A 58 3.82 -11.38 0.81
C ARG A 58 3.48 -11.11 2.28
N GLU A 59 3.61 -12.11 3.13
CA GLU A 59 3.28 -12.03 4.56
C GLU A 59 4.24 -11.07 5.28
N PHE A 60 5.53 -11.15 4.95
CA PHE A 60 6.56 -10.25 5.46
C PHE A 60 6.23 -8.79 5.11
N ALA A 61 5.99 -8.49 3.83
CA ALA A 61 5.65 -7.15 3.39
C ALA A 61 4.38 -6.64 4.09
N ARG A 62 3.35 -7.48 4.21
CA ARG A 62 2.12 -7.11 4.91
C ARG A 62 2.38 -6.77 6.38
N THR A 63 3.14 -7.61 7.07
CA THR A 63 3.48 -7.45 8.48
C THR A 63 4.21 -6.14 8.73
N GLU A 64 5.17 -5.79 7.88
CA GLU A 64 5.93 -4.54 8.01
C GLU A 64 5.03 -3.30 7.81
N PHE A 65 4.09 -3.33 6.87
CA PHE A 65 3.15 -2.23 6.68
C PHE A 65 2.15 -2.12 7.85
N GLU A 66 1.63 -3.23 8.35
CA GLU A 66 0.71 -3.23 9.50
C GLU A 66 1.39 -2.77 10.78
N ARG A 67 2.64 -3.21 11.05
CA ARG A 67 3.43 -2.77 12.20
C ARG A 67 3.57 -1.24 12.25
N ASN A 68 3.71 -0.61 11.08
CA ASN A 68 4.00 0.82 10.95
C ASN A 68 2.78 1.68 10.57
N ARG A 69 1.57 1.10 10.49
CA ARG A 69 0.36 1.77 9.96
C ARG A 69 -0.07 3.03 10.73
N HIS A 70 0.34 3.14 11.99
CA HIS A 70 -0.03 4.23 12.88
C HIS A 70 1.03 5.34 12.96
N LEU A 71 2.17 5.18 12.29
CA LEU A 71 3.20 6.22 12.26
C LEU A 71 2.68 7.51 11.62
N LYS A 72 3.04 8.63 12.23
CA LYS A 72 2.68 9.99 11.78
C LYS A 72 3.88 10.83 11.40
N ASP A 73 5.06 10.47 11.90
CA ASP A 73 6.32 11.13 11.58
C ASP A 73 6.70 10.86 10.11
N LEU A 74 6.72 11.93 9.33
CA LEU A 74 6.99 11.87 7.90
C LEU A 74 8.42 11.45 7.60
N ASP A 75 9.38 11.84 8.43
CA ASP A 75 10.79 11.52 8.20
C ASP A 75 11.05 10.04 8.49
N HIS A 76 10.45 9.51 9.56
CA HIS A 76 10.46 8.08 9.81
C HIS A 76 9.76 7.30 8.69
N ILE A 77 8.60 7.75 8.20
CA ILE A 77 7.91 7.09 7.07
C ILE A 77 8.80 7.10 5.82
N ARG A 78 9.49 8.21 5.52
CA ARG A 78 10.42 8.32 4.38
C ARG A 78 11.59 7.35 4.53
N TYR A 79 12.17 7.29 5.72
CA TYR A 79 13.23 6.34 6.04
C TYR A 79 12.77 4.90 5.82
N LEU A 80 11.62 4.50 6.34
CA LEU A 80 11.08 3.14 6.14
C LEU A 80 10.83 2.82 4.67
N VAL A 81 10.32 3.78 3.88
CA VAL A 81 10.15 3.60 2.44
C VAL A 81 11.50 3.44 1.74
N ALA A 82 12.53 4.21 2.11
CA ALA A 82 13.87 4.06 1.54
C ALA A 82 14.48 2.70 1.88
N THR A 83 14.41 2.29 3.15
CA THR A 83 14.86 0.97 3.61
C THR A 83 14.13 -0.17 2.90
N GLY A 84 12.81 -0.05 2.77
CA GLY A 84 11.99 -1.03 2.05
C GLY A 84 12.37 -1.16 0.58
N LYS A 85 12.70 -0.05 -0.10
CA LYS A 85 13.18 -0.10 -1.50
C LYS A 85 14.47 -0.91 -1.62
N THR A 86 15.43 -0.69 -0.73
CA THR A 86 16.68 -1.48 -0.68
C THR A 86 16.42 -2.97 -0.45
N GLN A 87 15.46 -3.30 0.41
CA GLN A 87 15.03 -4.68 0.63
C GLN A 87 14.38 -5.28 -0.63
N LEU A 88 13.52 -4.53 -1.31
CA LEU A 88 12.87 -4.96 -2.55
C LEU A 88 13.88 -5.21 -3.67
N ASP A 89 14.88 -4.36 -3.83
CA ASP A 89 15.92 -4.55 -4.84
C ASP A 89 16.79 -5.78 -4.55
N SER A 90 17.05 -6.06 -3.27
CA SER A 90 17.73 -7.30 -2.86
C SER A 90 16.87 -8.53 -3.15
N MET A 91 15.56 -8.44 -2.89
CA MET A 91 14.59 -9.49 -3.22
C MET A 91 14.55 -9.79 -4.72
N ARG A 92 14.52 -8.75 -5.57
CA ARG A 92 14.54 -8.89 -7.04
C ARG A 92 15.76 -9.69 -7.50
N ARG A 93 16.95 -9.31 -7.03
CA ARG A 93 18.20 -10.03 -7.36
C ARG A 93 18.17 -11.49 -6.92
N TYR A 94 17.63 -11.79 -5.75
CA TYR A 94 17.48 -13.16 -5.25
C TYR A 94 16.55 -13.99 -6.13
N VAL A 95 15.39 -13.44 -6.50
CA VAL A 95 14.43 -14.13 -7.39
C VAL A 95 15.02 -14.37 -8.78
N GLU A 96 15.74 -13.40 -9.34
CA GLU A 96 16.45 -13.54 -10.62
C GLU A 96 17.52 -14.62 -10.60
N GLN A 97 18.18 -14.86 -9.46
CA GLN A 97 19.17 -15.93 -9.30
C GLN A 97 18.53 -17.32 -9.26
N ILE A 98 17.39 -17.47 -8.58
CA ILE A 98 16.69 -18.76 -8.47
C ILE A 98 15.99 -19.14 -9.78
N ALA A 99 15.60 -18.14 -10.58
CA ALA A 99 14.92 -18.38 -11.85
C ALA A 99 15.86 -18.77 -13.02
N ARG A 100 17.17 -18.83 -12.79
CA ARG A 100 18.16 -19.36 -13.74
C ARG A 100 18.40 -20.84 -13.51
#